data_AF-A0A920EZ44-F1
#
_entry.id   AF-A0A920EZ44-F1
#
_cell.length_a   1.000
_cell.length_b   1.000
_cell.length_c   1.000
_cell.angle_alpha   90.00
_cell.angle_beta   90.00
_cell.angle_gamma   90.00
#
_symmetry.space_group_name_H-M   'P 1'
#
loop_
_entity.id
_entity.type
_entity.pdbx_description
1 polymer ?
#
loop_
_entity_poly.entity_id
_entity_poly.type
_entity_poly.pdbx_seq_one_letter_code
_entity_poly.pdbx_strand_id
1 'polypeptide(L)'
;MDLGIKDVVLILLIAASSISLIDSRHAYRVLYEESQRQIQYQQKLHGEITNYKKLLSKLRDKARIESIAENDLNMVPINSKNTITLKVKTNK
;
A
#
# COMPACT_ATOMS: atom_id res chain seq x y z
N MET A 1 28.16 -38.48 44.62
CA MET A 1 28.49 -37.10 44.21
C MET A 1 27.54 -36.21 44.97
N ASP A 2 28.04 -35.49 45.98
CA ASP A 2 27.22 -34.56 46.77
C ASP A 2 27.30 -33.19 46.10
N LEU A 3 26.19 -32.72 45.53
CA LEU A 3 26.15 -31.44 44.83
C LEU A 3 26.05 -30.32 45.86
N GLY A 4 27.04 -29.43 45.87
CA GLY A 4 26.99 -28.25 46.73
C GLY A 4 25.87 -27.31 46.31
N ILE A 5 25.31 -26.55 47.25
CA ILE A 5 24.26 -25.54 46.99
C ILE A 5 24.68 -24.56 45.88
N LYS A 6 25.97 -24.22 45.80
CA LYS A 6 26.54 -23.36 44.75
C LYS A 6 26.43 -23.98 43.36
N ASP A 7 26.63 -25.28 43.24
CA ASP A 7 26.55 -26.00 41.97
C ASP A 7 25.10 -26.09 41.48
N VAL A 8 24.15 -26.30 42.40
CA VAL A 8 22.71 -26.27 42.10
C VAL A 8 22.26 -24.89 41.60
N VAL A 9 22.70 -23.82 42.27
CA VAL A 9 22.40 -22.44 41.86
C VAL A 9 23.04 -22.12 40.51
N LEU A 10 24.27 -22.58 40.26
CA LEU A 10 24.95 -22.38 38.99
C LEU A 10 24.22 -23.08 37.83
N ILE A 11 23.78 -24.33 38.05
CA ILE A 11 23.00 -25.09 37.06
C ILE A 11 21.67 -24.39 36.76
N LEU A 12 20.99 -23.88 37.79
CA LEU A 12 19.75 -23.11 37.62
C LEU A 12 19.97 -21.83 36.80
N LEU A 13 21.04 -21.08 37.07
CA LEU A 13 21.38 -19.87 36.32
C LEU A 13 21.68 -20.17 34.85
N ILE A 14 22.42 -21.25 34.57
CA ILE A 14 22.73 -21.69 33.20
C ILE A 14 21.46 -22.10 32.46
N ALA A 15 20.57 -22.85 33.11
CA ALA A 15 19.30 -23.27 32.54
C ALA A 15 18.39 -22.07 32.23
N ALA A 16 18.23 -21.15 33.17
CA ALA A 16 17.41 -19.94 32.99
C ALA A 16 17.97 -19.04 31.87
N SER A 17 19.29 -18.85 31.82
CA SER A 17 19.94 -18.05 30.79
C SER A 17 19.76 -18.67 29.40
N SER A 18 19.83 -20.00 29.32
CA SER A 18 19.66 -20.75 28.07
C SER A 18 18.22 -20.66 27.55
N ILE A 19 17.22 -20.77 28.43
CA ILE A 19 15.80 -20.61 28.09
C ILE A 19 15.51 -19.18 27.61
N SER A 20 16.03 -18.17 28.32
CA SER A 20 15.89 -16.76 27.92
C SER A 20 16.54 -16.46 26.56
N LEU A 21 17.66 -17.11 26.25
CA LEU A 21 18.32 -16.97 24.96
C LEU A 21 17.50 -17.60 23.81
N ILE A 22 16.84 -18.73 24.07
CA ILE A 22 15.97 -19.37 23.08
C ILE A 22 14.73 -18.49 22.83
N ASP A 23 14.13 -17.97 23.91
CA ASP A 23 12.93 -17.16 23.83
C ASP A 23 13.19 -15.83 23.11
N SER A 24 14.30 -15.14 23.41
CA SER A 24 14.70 -13.92 22.70
C SER A 24 14.96 -14.17 21.21
N ARG A 25 15.57 -15.31 20.84
CA ARG A 25 15.75 -15.70 19.43
C ARG A 25 14.42 -15.98 18.74
N HIS A 26 13.48 -16.61 19.42
CA HIS A 26 12.15 -16.86 18.89
C HIS A 26 11.37 -15.55 18.70
N ALA A 27 11.37 -14.67 19.69
CA ALA A 27 10.73 -13.37 19.62
C ALA A 27 11.30 -12.53 18.46
N TYR A 28 12.62 -12.53 18.30
CA TYR A 28 13.28 -11.85 17.19
C TYR A 28 12.86 -12.40 15.83
N ARG A 29 12.77 -13.73 15.67
CA ARG A 29 12.32 -14.35 14.41
C ARG A 29 10.88 -13.96 14.08
N VAL A 30 9.98 -14.02 15.06
CA VAL A 30 8.57 -13.65 14.84
C VAL A 30 8.46 -12.18 14.43
N LEU A 31 9.14 -11.28 15.15
CA LEU A 31 9.15 -9.86 14.81
C LEU A 31 9.77 -9.60 13.42
N TYR A 32 10.84 -10.30 13.09
CA TYR A 32 11.49 -10.20 11.79
C TYR A 32 10.56 -10.69 10.67
N GLU A 33 9.94 -11.85 10.81
CA GLU A 33 8.98 -12.39 9.83
C GLU A 33 7.79 -11.44 9.63
N GLU A 34 7.24 -10.89 10.70
CA GLU A 34 6.12 -9.94 10.63
C GLU A 34 6.54 -8.63 9.94
N SER A 35 7.74 -8.13 10.24
CA SER A 35 8.30 -6.96 9.55
C SER A 35 8.50 -7.21 8.05
N GLN A 36 8.97 -8.39 7.67
CA GLN A 36 9.15 -8.78 6.27
C GLN A 36 7.81 -8.87 5.53
N ARG A 37 6.79 -9.47 6.16
CA ARG A 37 5.43 -9.50 5.61
C ARG A 37 4.89 -8.10 5.37
N GLN A 38 5.08 -7.20 6.33
CA GLN A 38 4.61 -5.83 6.21
C GLN A 38 5.34 -5.06 5.10
N ILE A 39 6.66 -5.24 4.95
CA ILE A 39 7.44 -4.65 3.85
C ILE A 39 6.93 -5.16 2.49
N GLN A 40 6.72 -6.47 2.34
CA GLN A 40 6.20 -7.05 1.10
C GLN A 40 4.80 -6.52 0.75
N TYR A 41 3.93 -6.40 1.76
CA TYR A 41 2.60 -5.83 1.57
C TYR A 41 2.66 -4.36 1.10
N GLN A 42 3.52 -3.55 1.71
CA GLN A 42 3.72 -2.15 1.29
C GLN A 42 4.28 -2.04 -0.14
N GLN A 43 5.24 -2.89 -0.50
CA GLN A 43 5.77 -2.94 -1.88
C GLN A 43 4.68 -3.30 -2.89
N LYS A 44 3.82 -4.27 -2.57
CA LYS A 44 2.70 -4.65 -3.43
C LYS A 44 1.71 -3.50 -3.61
N LEU A 45 1.28 -2.87 -2.51
CA LEU A 45 0.40 -1.70 -2.55
C LEU A 45 1.00 -0.56 -3.38
N HIS A 46 2.30 -0.29 -3.23
CA HIS A 46 2.98 0.74 -4.01
C HIS A 46 2.94 0.44 -5.52
N GLY A 47 3.13 -0.83 -5.90
CA GLY A 47 2.99 -1.29 -7.28
C GLY A 47 1.56 -1.10 -7.82
N GLU A 48 0.56 -1.47 -7.03
CA GLU A 48 -0.86 -1.29 -7.38
C GLU A 48 -1.20 0.20 -7.58
N ILE A 49 -0.82 1.07 -6.64
CA ILE A 49 -1.01 2.53 -6.74
C ILE A 49 -0.36 3.08 -8.00
N THR A 50 0.85 2.63 -8.33
CA THR A 50 1.57 3.08 -9.53
C THR A 50 0.85 2.66 -10.81
N ASN A 51 0.33 1.43 -10.85
CA ASN A 51 -0.50 0.95 -11.95
C ASN A 51 -1.79 1.76 -12.10
N TYR A 52 -2.49 2.04 -10.99
CA TYR A 52 -3.68 2.90 -11.02
C TYR A 52 -3.37 4.31 -11.50
N LYS A 53 -2.25 4.91 -11.06
CA LYS A 53 -1.80 6.22 -11.57
C LYS A 53 -1.55 6.20 -13.08
N LYS A 54 -0.97 5.13 -13.62
CA LYS A 54 -0.74 4.96 -15.06
C LYS A 54 -2.05 4.76 -15.84
N LEU A 55 -3.02 4.06 -15.28
CA LEU A 55 -4.35 3.94 -15.88
C LEU A 55 -5.08 5.28 -15.87
N LEU A 56 -5.05 5.98 -14.74
CA LEU A 56 -5.62 7.31 -14.61
C LEU A 56 -4.97 8.30 -15.59
N SER A 57 -3.65 8.24 -15.78
CA SER A 57 -2.98 9.12 -16.75
C SER A 57 -3.41 8.84 -18.18
N LYS A 58 -3.65 7.58 -18.55
CA LYS A 58 -4.21 7.22 -19.87
C LYS A 58 -5.66 7.67 -20.08
N LEU A 59 -6.44 7.72 -19.00
CA LEU A 59 -7.82 8.22 -19.03
C LEU A 59 -7.86 9.74 -19.01
N ARG A 60 -6.93 10.39 -18.31
CA ARG A 60 -6.84 11.85 -18.16
C ARG A 60 -6.05 12.49 -19.30
N ASP A 61 -5.53 11.72 -20.25
CA ASP A 61 -4.84 12.25 -21.41
C ASP A 61 -5.86 12.97 -22.28
N LYS A 62 -6.03 14.27 -22.00
CA LYS A 62 -7.00 15.16 -22.63
C LYS A 62 -6.92 15.05 -24.15
N ALA A 63 -5.72 14.94 -24.70
CA ALA A 63 -5.47 14.74 -26.12
C ALA A 63 -6.10 13.45 -26.67
N ARG A 64 -6.12 12.37 -25.87
CA ARG A 64 -6.72 11.09 -26.25
C ARG A 64 -8.24 11.12 -26.14
N ILE A 65 -8.79 11.79 -25.12
CA ILE A 65 -10.24 12.04 -25.03
C ILE A 65 -10.71 12.90 -26.19
N GLU A 66 -10.00 13.99 -26.48
CA GLU A 66 -10.28 14.89 -27.60
C GLU A 66 -10.17 14.16 -28.94
N SER A 67 -9.13 13.33 -29.12
CA SER A 67 -8.98 12.51 -30.32
C SER A 67 -10.11 11.50 -30.52
N ILE A 68 -10.57 10.81 -29.47
CA ILE A 68 -11.72 9.89 -29.57
C ILE A 68 -13.01 10.66 -29.85
N ALA A 69 -13.21 11.79 -29.18
CA ALA A 69 -14.39 12.63 -29.39
C ALA A 69 -14.45 13.15 -30.84
N GLU A 70 -13.35 13.67 -31.37
CA GLU A 70 -13.29 14.22 -32.74
C GLU A 70 -13.29 13.13 -33.81
N ASN A 71 -12.49 12.07 -33.67
CA ASN A 71 -12.29 11.10 -34.75
C ASN A 71 -13.28 9.92 -34.73
N ASP A 72 -13.58 9.36 -33.55
CA ASP A 72 -14.42 8.16 -33.46
C ASP A 72 -15.90 8.51 -33.34
N LEU A 73 -16.20 9.63 -32.66
CA LEU A 73 -17.57 10.07 -32.38
C LEU A 73 -18.03 11.24 -33.25
N ASN A 74 -17.16 11.77 -34.13
CA ASN A 74 -17.41 12.96 -34.95
C ASN A 74 -17.95 14.15 -34.13
N MET A 75 -17.57 14.26 -32.86
CA MET A 75 -17.96 15.36 -32.00
C MET A 75 -17.15 16.59 -32.37
N VAL A 76 -17.83 17.70 -32.61
CA VAL A 76 -17.20 18.97 -32.96
C VAL A 76 -17.07 19.82 -31.70
N PRO A 77 -15.92 20.46 -31.46
CA PRO A 77 -15.75 21.32 -30.29
C PRO A 77 -16.75 22.49 -30.32
N ILE A 78 -17.60 22.56 -29.28
CA ILE A 78 -18.58 23.63 -29.14
C ILE A 78 -17.90 24.83 -28.48
N ASN A 79 -17.59 25.85 -29.27
CA ASN A 79 -17.11 27.13 -28.75
C ASN A 79 -18.28 27.89 -28.09
N SER A 80 -18.03 28.49 -26.92
CA SER A 80 -18.92 29.45 -26.26
C SER A 80 -19.55 30.51 -27.18
N LYS A 81 -18.88 30.91 -28.27
CA LYS A 81 -19.41 31.83 -29.29
C LYS A 81 -20.58 31.26 -30.10
N ASN A 82 -20.67 29.94 -30.22
CA ASN A 82 -21.72 29.23 -30.97
C ASN A 82 -22.79 28.61 -30.06
N THR A 83 -22.64 28.74 -28.73
CA THR A 83 -23.58 28.19 -27.75
C THR A 83 -24.67 29.22 -27.43
N ILE A 84 -25.88 29.00 -27.94
CA ILE A 84 -27.05 29.79 -27.54
C ILE A 84 -27.59 29.22 -26.23
N THR A 85 -27.35 29.94 -25.13
CA THR A 85 -27.94 29.58 -23.83
C THR A 85 -29.37 30.13 -23.77
N LEU A 86 -30.36 29.25 -23.87
CA LEU A 86 -31.76 29.64 -23.74
C LEU A 86 -32.06 30.01 -22.27
N LYS A 87 -32.33 31.30 -22.00
CA LYS A 87 -32.86 31.74 -20.72
C LYS A 87 -34.28 31.21 -20.55
N VAL A 88 -34.44 30.15 -19.77
CA VAL A 88 -35.75 29.71 -19.31
C VAL A 88 -36.26 30.74 -18.31
N LYS A 89 -37.16 31.63 -18.75
CA LYS A 89 -37.93 32.45 -17.82
C LYS A 89 -38.94 31.53 -17.14
N THR A 90 -38.68 31.17 -15.89
CA THR A 90 -39.71 30.63 -15.00
C THR A 90 -40.76 31.72 -14.80
N ASN A 91 -41.92 31.56 -15.45
CA ASN A 91 -43.10 32.34 -15.11
C ASN A 91 -43.49 32.00 -13.67
N LYS A 92 -43.47 33.00 -12.80
CA LYS A 92 -44.08 32.94 -11.47
C LYS A 92 -45.57 33.20 -11.59
#